data_AF-A0A9E1QXP5-F1
#
_entry.id   AF-A0A9E1QXP5-F1
#
_cell.length_a   1.000
_cell.length_b   1.000
_cell.length_c   1.000
_cell.angle_alpha   90.00
_cell.angle_beta   90.00
_cell.angle_gamma   90.00
#
_symmetry.space_group_name_H-M   'P 1'
#
loop_
_entity.id
_entity.type
_entity.pdbx_description
1 polymer ?
#
loop_
_entity_poly.entity_id
_entity_poly.type
_entity_poly.pdbx_seq_one_letter_code
_entity_poly.pdbx_strand_id
1 'polypeptide(L)' 'FNEYFSVKISDEEFDTIGGIIVHGFGRMPKVGESINIDNFIFKVSEGNNRQVKSLEMQIISK' A
#
# COMPACT_ATOMS: atom_id res chain seq x y z
N PHE A 1 -0.57 10.41 -4.82
CA PHE A 1 0.15 9.83 -3.65
C PHE A 1 1.58 10.31 -3.63
N ASN A 2 2.34 10.04 -4.69
CA ASN A 2 3.72 10.51 -4.91
C ASN A 2 3.89 12.02 -4.65
N GLU A 3 3.05 12.86 -5.23
CA GLU A 3 3.11 14.32 -5.01
C GLU A 3 2.76 14.72 -3.56
N TYR A 4 1.69 14.16 -3.00
CA TYR A 4 1.20 14.52 -1.67
C TYR A 4 2.20 14.13 -0.56
N PHE A 5 2.88 12.99 -0.70
CA PHE A 5 3.85 12.49 0.29
C PHE A 5 5.31 12.73 -0.11
N SER A 6 5.56 13.36 -1.27
CA SER A 6 6.92 13.57 -1.81
C SER A 6 7.72 12.27 -1.96
N VAL A 7 7.07 11.22 -2.46
CA VAL A 7 7.66 9.89 -2.64
C VAL A 7 7.73 9.53 -4.11
N LYS A 8 8.68 8.66 -4.46
CA LYS A 8 8.83 8.12 -5.81
C LYS A 8 8.47 6.63 -5.82
N ILE A 9 7.21 6.31 -5.57
CA ILE A 9 6.74 4.96 -5.88
C ILE A 9 6.61 4.87 -7.40
N SER A 10 7.19 3.85 -8.02
CA SER A 10 7.23 3.71 -9.49
C SER A 10 5.81 3.66 -10.07
N ASP A 11 5.46 4.67 -10.87
CA ASP A 11 4.18 4.77 -11.59
C ASP A 11 4.17 3.89 -12.87
N GLU A 12 5.27 3.19 -13.19
CA GLU A 12 5.41 2.45 -14.46
C GLU A 12 4.64 1.12 -14.52
N GLU A 13 4.29 0.51 -13.37
CA GLU A 13 3.56 -0.77 -13.35
C GLU A 13 2.16 -0.69 -12.72
N PHE A 14 1.83 0.40 -11.99
CA PHE A 14 0.58 0.46 -11.23
C PHE A 14 -0.02 1.87 -11.18
N ASP A 15 -1.30 1.97 -11.58
CA ASP A 15 -2.05 3.23 -11.56
C ASP A 15 -2.51 3.67 -10.15
N THR A 16 -2.47 2.75 -9.16
CA THR A 16 -2.99 3.01 -7.81
C THR A 16 -2.14 2.37 -6.72
N ILE A 17 -2.16 2.98 -5.53
CA ILE A 17 -1.53 2.39 -4.33
C ILE A 17 -2.11 1.01 -3.99
N GLY A 18 -3.40 0.78 -4.26
CA GLY A 18 -4.04 -0.53 -4.05
C GLY A 18 -3.42 -1.62 -4.94
N GLY A 19 -3.12 -1.30 -6.20
CA GLY A 19 -2.42 -2.20 -7.12
C GLY A 19 -1.03 -2.58 -6.62
N ILE A 20 -0.26 -1.58 -6.18
CA ILE A 20 1.09 -1.76 -5.61
C ILE A 20 1.04 -2.68 -4.38
N ILE A 21 0.08 -2.46 -3.48
CA ILE A 21 -0.08 -3.27 -2.27
C ILE A 21 -0.42 -4.72 -2.61
N VAL A 22 -1.42 -4.96 -3.47
CA VAL A 22 -1.81 -6.33 -3.87
C VAL A 22 -0.64 -7.05 -4.56
N HIS A 23 0.11 -6.33 -5.40
CA HIS A 23 1.31 -6.88 -6.04
C HIS A 23 2.39 -7.24 -5.02
N GLY A 24 2.70 -6.34 -4.09
CA GLY A 24 3.68 -6.58 -3.03
C GLY A 24 3.32 -7.77 -2.13
N PHE A 25 2.03 -8.03 -1.90
CA PHE A 25 1.57 -9.23 -1.21
C PHE A 25 1.58 -10.51 -2.08
N GLY A 26 1.58 -10.39 -3.41
CA GLY A 26 1.42 -11.52 -4.35
C GLY A 26 0.05 -12.19 -4.30
N ARG A 27 -0.90 -11.62 -3.55
CA ARG A 27 -2.28 -12.09 -3.34
C ARG A 27 -3.12 -10.95 -2.76
N MET A 28 -4.44 -11.14 -2.71
CA MET A 28 -5.30 -10.23 -1.95
C MET A 28 -4.96 -10.31 -0.44
N PRO A 29 -4.57 -9.19 0.19
CA PRO A 29 -4.32 -9.17 1.63
C PRO A 29 -5.62 -9.14 2.43
N LYS A 30 -5.53 -9.58 3.69
CA LYS A 30 -6.60 -9.52 4.68
C LYS A 30 -6.48 -8.25 5.52
N VAL A 31 -7.61 -7.82 6.09
CA VAL A 31 -7.63 -6.74 7.08
C VAL A 31 -6.68 -7.09 8.24
N GLY A 32 -5.85 -6.13 8.62
CA GLY A 32 -4.82 -6.27 9.65
C GLY A 32 -3.43 -6.66 9.14
N GLU A 33 -3.30 -7.13 7.89
CA GLU A 33 -1.99 -7.40 7.30
C GLU A 33 -1.28 -6.10 6.90
N SER A 34 0.04 -6.11 7.03
CA SER A 34 0.89 -4.96 6.70
C SER A 34 2.04 -5.35 5.77
N ILE A 35 2.47 -4.39 4.96
CA ILE A 35 3.65 -4.50 4.09
C ILE A 35 4.49 -3.24 4.21
N ASN A 36 5.82 -3.41 4.14
CA ASN A 36 6.77 -2.32 4.11
C ASN A 36 7.14 -2.01 2.66
N ILE A 37 7.04 -0.75 2.28
CA ILE A 37 7.44 -0.25 0.96
C ILE A 37 8.27 1.00 1.21
N ASP A 38 9.56 0.95 0.86
CA ASP A 38 10.54 1.99 1.16
C ASP A 38 10.51 2.41 2.64
N ASN A 39 10.16 3.67 2.92
CA ASN A 39 10.06 4.27 4.24
C ASN A 39 8.61 4.29 4.78
N PHE A 40 7.72 3.47 4.23
CA PHE A 40 6.32 3.39 4.64
C PHE A 40 5.94 1.99 5.09
N ILE A 41 5.10 1.94 6.12
CA ILE A 41 4.33 0.75 6.47
C ILE A 41 2.89 1.01 6.05
N PHE A 42 2.35 0.13 5.21
CA PHE A 42 0.95 0.13 4.85
C PHE A 42 0.25 -1.02 5.52
N LYS A 43 -0.85 -0.75 6.22
CA LYS A 43 -1.70 -1.76 6.86
C LYS A 43 -3.09 -1.71 6.26
N VAL A 44 -3.66 -2.87 5.95
CA VAL A 44 -5.05 -2.96 5.48
C VAL A 44 -5.99 -2.70 6.66
N SER A 45 -6.68 -1.56 6.64
CA SER A 45 -7.65 -1.20 7.68
C SER A 45 -9.08 -1.61 7.31
N GLU A 46 -9.40 -1.63 6.02
CA GLU A 46 -10.69 -2.12 5.51
C GLU A 46 -10.53 -2.80 4.14
N GLY A 47 -11.23 -3.91 3.94
CA GLY A 47 -11.23 -4.63 2.69
C GLY A 47 -12.09 -5.89 2.72
N ASN A 48 -12.11 -6.60 1.61
CA ASN A 48 -12.72 -7.92 1.48
C ASN A 48 -11.86 -8.81 0.57
N ASN A 49 -12.31 -10.04 0.30
CA ASN A 49 -11.55 -11.00 -0.51
C ASN A 49 -11.33 -10.60 -1.98
N ARG A 50 -11.89 -9.48 -2.44
CA ARG A 50 -11.79 -8.99 -3.81
C ARG A 50 -11.10 -7.63 -3.93
N GLN A 51 -11.10 -6.82 -2.88
CA GLN A 51 -10.52 -5.48 -2.93
C GLN A 51 -10.06 -5.01 -1.55
N VAL A 52 -8.98 -4.23 -1.55
CA VAL A 52 -8.62 -3.32 -0.46
C VAL A 52 -9.47 -2.06 -0.60
N LYS A 53 -10.11 -1.62 0.48
CA LYS A 53 -10.88 -0.37 0.50
C LYS A 53 -10.11 0.77 1.13
N SER A 54 -9.42 0.49 2.23
CA SER A 54 -8.75 1.51 3.05
C SER A 54 -7.42 0.97 3.56
N LEU A 55 -6.44 1.87 3.63
CA LEU A 55 -5.11 1.61 4.13
C LEU A 55 -4.78 2.63 5.23
N GLU A 56 -4.17 2.14 6.32
CA GLU A 56 -3.42 2.97 7.25
C GLU A 56 -1.97 3.03 6.79
N MET A 57 -1.40 4.24 6.75
CA MET A 57 0.00 4.44 6.38
C MET A 57 0.76 5.04 7.55
N GLN A 58 1.96 4.52 7.81
CA GLN A 58 2.90 5.06 8.77
C GLN A 58 4.23 5.37 8.09
N ILE A 59 4.79 6.55 8.36
CA ILE A 59 6.12 6.93 7.89
C ILE A 59 7.14 6.42 8.90
N ILE A 60 8.05 5.58 8.44
CA ILE A 60 9.22 5.18 9.22
C ILE A 60 10.22 6.32 9.13
N SER A 61 10.17 7.24 10.09
CA SER A 61 11.22 8.26 10.26
C SER A 61 12.48 7.57 10.80
N LYS A 62 13.61 7.77 10.11
CA LYS A 62 14.93 7.55 10.71
C LYS A 62 15.29 8.73 11.60
#